data_AF-A0A7C6KCY7-F1
#
_entry.id   AF-A0A7C6KCY7-F1
#
_cell.length_a   1.000
_cell.length_b   1.000
_cell.length_c   1.000
_cell.angle_alpha   90.00
_cell.angle_beta   90.00
_cell.angle_gamma   90.00
#
_symmetry.space_group_name_H-M   'P 1'
#
loop_
_entity.id
_entity.type
_entity.pdbx_description
1 polymer ?
#
loop_
_entity_poly.entity_id
_entity_poly.type
_entity_poly.pdbx_seq_one_letter_code
_entity_poly.pdbx_strand_id
1 'polypeptide(L)'
;MGRPPADTTEQRIKRLESLFSVLLLTSGDGGDDEEVWFFLRRLFQRYRDHERDDHDFEYLVDRLMHQRRRSQPESLLYQFEGLESKVRSLQAKVNTLQVETHSLLAIQALGLDAGQVRSTRFIPVRAYIDETPEGAIDAISRAIDEVLTAFDFSVADEFPAIKGSWFKKWFGKTKDVLSQPEVIERLEKIERAVELKAIDKPQAEIDEKQAGAISKLIKSLDKVPNAAVQAGSVLVVKLTTAKGPVIQARTLSQDEMLQLENNQLLLQDPAEVLGRLSAACSNNRKNPSLRA
;
A
#
# COMPACT_ATOMS: atom_id res chain seq x y z
N MET A 1 19.03 25.24 71.27
CA MET A 1 19.01 24.93 69.82
C MET A 1 19.28 23.45 69.66
N GLY A 2 18.24 22.64 69.41
CA GLY A 2 18.38 21.20 69.20
C GLY A 2 18.70 20.90 67.74
N ARG A 3 19.67 20.02 67.48
CA ARG A 3 19.96 19.53 66.12
C ARG A 3 18.75 18.77 65.58
N PRO A 4 18.33 18.98 64.33
CA PRO A 4 17.31 18.15 63.72
C PRO A 4 17.79 16.69 63.61
N PRO A 5 16.88 15.70 63.70
CA PRO A 5 17.22 14.29 63.59
C PRO A 5 17.79 14.00 62.20
N ALA A 6 18.82 13.15 62.16
CA ALA A 6 19.48 12.76 60.92
C ALA A 6 18.49 12.03 59.99
N ASP A 7 18.36 12.53 58.76
CA ASP A 7 17.62 11.96 57.63
C ASP A 7 17.91 10.45 57.52
N THR A 8 16.90 9.62 57.74
CA THR A 8 17.07 8.16 57.83
C THR A 8 17.25 7.56 56.44
N THR A 9 18.00 6.47 56.35
CA THR A 9 18.24 5.74 55.08
C THR A 9 16.93 5.34 54.40
N GLU A 10 15.88 5.06 55.18
CA GLU A 10 14.55 4.71 54.69
C GLU A 10 13.87 5.88 53.96
N GLN A 11 14.01 7.12 54.45
CA GLN A 11 13.48 8.31 53.77
C GLN A 11 14.17 8.53 52.42
N ARG A 12 15.49 8.29 52.36
CA ARG A 12 16.25 8.39 51.10
C ARG A 12 15.82 7.34 50.07
N ILE A 13 15.52 6.11 50.52
CA ILE A 13 15.03 5.04 49.63
C ILE A 13 13.65 5.39 49.08
N LYS A 14 12.69 5.82 49.92
CA LYS A 14 11.35 6.25 49.46
C LYS A 14 11.41 7.42 48.47
N ARG A 15 12.35 8.36 48.66
CA ARG A 15 12.59 9.46 47.71
C ARG A 15 13.17 8.96 46.38
N LEU A 16 14.07 7.99 46.39
CA LEU A 16 14.60 7.39 45.16
C LEU A 16 13.53 6.60 44.40
N GLU A 17 12.68 5.85 45.09
CA GLU A 17 11.58 5.08 44.49
C GLU A 17 10.54 5.98 43.81
N SER A 18 10.20 7.11 44.44
CA SER A 18 9.29 8.11 43.88
C SER A 18 9.90 8.82 42.66
N LEU A 19 11.18 9.19 42.71
CA LEU A 19 11.89 9.75 41.56
C LEU A 19 11.99 8.76 40.39
N PHE A 20 12.26 7.49 40.69
CA PHE A 20 12.30 6.43 39.68
C PHE A 20 10.93 6.19 39.04
N SER A 21 9.86 6.27 39.84
CA SER A 21 8.48 6.18 39.34
C SER A 21 8.14 7.34 38.40
N VAL A 22 8.57 8.57 38.71
CA VAL A 22 8.40 9.72 37.80
C VAL A 22 9.19 9.51 36.51
N LEU A 23 10.41 8.98 36.59
CA LEU A 23 11.30 8.81 35.44
C LEU A 23 10.84 7.69 34.47
N LEU A 24 10.34 6.57 34.99
CA LEU A 24 9.71 5.51 34.20
C LEU A 24 8.44 5.99 33.50
N LEU A 25 7.72 6.90 34.15
CA LEU A 25 6.50 7.45 33.60
C LEU A 25 6.78 8.46 32.47
N THR A 26 7.88 9.22 32.51
CA THR A 26 8.21 10.26 31.51
C THR A 26 8.86 9.72 30.24
N SER A 27 9.50 8.56 30.27
CA SER A 27 10.33 8.04 29.16
C SER A 27 9.56 7.52 27.92
N GLY A 28 8.28 7.88 27.76
CA GLY A 28 7.37 7.26 26.77
C GLY A 28 6.81 8.16 25.67
N ASP A 29 7.00 9.49 25.67
CA ASP A 29 6.33 10.36 24.70
C ASP A 29 7.23 11.53 24.24
N GLY A 30 7.67 11.47 22.98
CA GLY A 30 8.81 12.22 22.46
C GLY A 30 8.56 13.70 22.11
N GLY A 31 7.92 14.47 23.00
CA GLY A 31 7.61 15.88 22.73
C GLY A 31 7.71 16.86 23.90
N ASP A 32 7.32 16.46 25.12
CA ASP A 32 7.18 17.36 26.27
C ASP A 32 8.23 17.13 27.38
N ASP A 33 9.29 16.39 27.07
CA ASP A 33 10.28 15.95 28.06
C ASP A 33 11.17 17.10 28.58
N GLU A 34 11.41 18.16 27.81
CA GLU A 34 12.34 19.23 28.21
C GLU A 34 11.87 20.02 29.44
N GLU A 35 10.57 20.34 29.54
CA GLU A 35 10.05 21.06 30.71
C GLU A 35 10.13 20.20 31.97
N VAL A 36 9.83 18.91 31.85
CA VAL A 36 9.90 17.95 32.96
C VAL A 36 11.35 17.76 33.40
N TRP A 37 12.29 17.59 32.47
CA TRP A 37 13.71 17.49 32.78
C TRP A 37 14.28 18.78 33.37
N PHE A 38 13.91 19.95 32.85
CA PHE A 38 14.30 21.24 33.41
C PHE A 38 13.80 21.39 34.85
N PHE A 39 12.56 20.97 35.12
CA PHE A 39 11.94 21.05 36.42
C PHE A 39 12.56 20.06 37.43
N LEU A 40 12.78 18.80 37.02
CA LEU A 40 13.48 17.80 37.81
C LEU A 40 14.90 18.28 38.16
N ARG A 41 15.63 18.84 37.18
CA ARG A 41 16.98 19.38 37.41
C ARG A 41 16.99 20.51 38.43
N ARG A 42 16.01 21.42 38.36
CA ARG A 42 15.84 22.50 39.34
C ARG A 42 15.47 21.97 40.72
N LEU A 43 14.67 20.92 40.78
CA LEU A 43 14.30 20.24 42.03
C LEU A 43 15.54 19.63 42.70
N PHE A 44 16.33 18.85 41.96
CA PHE A 44 17.57 18.27 42.47
C PHE A 44 18.60 19.32 42.90
N GLN A 45 18.71 20.44 42.18
CA GLN A 45 19.58 21.54 42.58
C GLN A 45 19.13 22.20 43.89
N ARG A 46 17.83 22.42 44.09
CA ARG A 46 17.30 22.99 45.34
C ARG A 46 17.45 22.06 46.54
N TYR A 47 17.28 20.75 46.36
CA TYR A 47 17.43 19.77 47.45
C TYR A 47 18.85 19.65 47.95
N ARG A 48 19.85 19.95 47.10
CA ARG A 48 21.25 19.92 47.53
C ARG A 48 21.58 20.96 48.59
N ASP A 49 20.83 22.07 48.61
CA ASP A 49 21.22 23.25 49.38
C ASP A 49 20.34 23.49 50.63
N HIS A 50 19.21 22.80 50.82
CA HIS A 50 18.30 23.01 51.98
C HIS A 50 17.70 21.69 52.52
N GLU A 51 17.85 21.44 53.83
CA GLU A 51 17.11 20.40 54.58
C GLU A 51 15.65 20.82 54.76
N ARG A 52 14.85 20.71 53.68
CA ARG A 52 13.43 21.09 53.69
C ARG A 52 12.50 19.90 53.93
N ASP A 53 11.33 20.27 54.47
CA ASP A 53 10.23 19.43 54.93
C ASP A 53 9.70 18.47 53.85
N ASP A 54 9.51 17.19 54.21
CA ASP A 54 9.06 16.11 53.31
C ASP A 54 7.69 16.42 52.64
N HIS A 55 6.89 17.28 53.27
CA HIS A 55 5.58 17.71 52.77
C HIS A 55 5.63 18.47 51.44
N ASP A 56 6.69 19.24 51.16
CA ASP A 56 6.83 19.96 49.88
C ASP A 56 7.02 18.99 48.70
N PHE A 57 7.64 17.83 48.93
CA PHE A 57 7.89 16.82 47.91
C PHE A 57 6.62 16.04 47.55
N GLU A 58 5.90 15.55 48.57
CA GLU A 58 4.67 14.78 48.36
C GLU A 58 3.61 15.62 47.63
N TYR A 59 3.43 16.89 48.03
CA TYR A 59 2.52 17.81 47.35
C TYR A 59 2.89 18.00 45.87
N LEU A 60 4.19 18.03 45.57
CA LEU A 60 4.68 18.23 44.21
C LEU A 60 4.48 16.99 43.33
N VAL A 61 4.80 15.80 43.84
CA VAL A 61 4.53 14.53 43.16
C VAL A 61 3.03 14.38 42.90
N ASP A 62 2.20 14.71 43.90
CA ASP A 62 0.76 14.59 43.77
C ASP A 62 0.20 15.59 42.74
N ARG A 63 0.74 16.81 42.69
CA ARG A 63 0.40 17.82 41.67
C ARG A 63 0.79 17.37 40.25
N LEU A 64 1.99 16.79 40.07
CA LEU A 64 2.42 16.26 38.77
C LEU A 64 1.56 15.07 38.34
N MET A 65 1.24 14.17 39.28
CA MET A 65 0.32 13.06 39.04
C MET A 65 -1.08 13.53 38.71
N HIS A 66 -1.59 14.60 39.36
CA HIS A 66 -2.89 15.19 39.06
C HIS A 66 -2.93 15.89 37.70
N GLN A 67 -1.86 16.61 37.34
CA GLN A 67 -1.76 17.27 36.04
C GLN A 67 -1.69 16.24 34.91
N ARG A 68 -0.96 15.14 35.12
CA ARG A 68 -0.88 14.03 34.18
C ARG A 68 -2.15 13.18 34.12
N ARG A 69 -2.80 12.90 35.25
CA ARG A 69 -4.14 12.27 35.28
C ARG A 69 -5.20 13.11 34.59
N ARG A 70 -5.00 14.42 34.44
CA ARG A 70 -5.87 15.29 33.64
C ARG A 70 -5.48 15.32 32.16
N SER A 71 -4.20 15.17 31.80
CA SER A 71 -3.75 15.25 30.40
C SER A 71 -3.63 13.90 29.67
N GLN A 72 -3.41 12.79 30.36
CA GLN A 72 -3.27 11.45 29.76
C GLN A 72 -4.53 10.59 29.56
N PRO A 73 -5.69 10.78 30.25
CA PRO A 73 -6.80 9.85 30.06
C PRO A 73 -7.36 9.99 28.64
N GLU A 74 -7.45 11.21 28.10
CA GLU A 74 -8.00 11.42 26.76
C GLU A 74 -7.08 10.84 25.68
N SER A 75 -5.76 11.10 25.73
CA SER A 75 -4.84 10.59 24.71
C SER A 75 -4.74 9.06 24.70
N LEU A 76 -4.74 8.41 25.88
CA LEU A 76 -4.76 6.96 25.97
C LEU A 76 -6.09 6.38 25.50
N LEU A 77 -7.23 6.99 25.85
CA LEU A 77 -8.55 6.56 25.36
C LEU A 77 -8.63 6.64 23.83
N TYR A 78 -8.16 7.74 23.22
CA TYR A 78 -8.08 7.85 21.75
C TYR A 78 -7.17 6.79 21.13
N GLN A 79 -6.04 6.47 21.77
CA GLN A 79 -5.16 5.40 21.31
C GLN A 79 -5.83 4.02 21.41
N PHE A 80 -6.54 3.74 22.51
CA PHE A 80 -7.28 2.50 22.70
C PHE A 80 -8.43 2.36 21.69
N GLU A 81 -9.22 3.41 21.48
CA GLU A 81 -10.27 3.42 20.45
C GLU A 81 -9.69 3.21 19.04
N GLY A 82 -8.56 3.86 18.74
CA GLY A 82 -7.83 3.67 17.49
C GLY A 82 -7.33 2.23 17.32
N LEU A 83 -6.84 1.62 18.39
CA LEU A 83 -6.37 0.23 18.37
C LEU A 83 -7.54 -0.76 18.24
N GLU A 84 -8.63 -0.55 18.95
CA GLU A 84 -9.85 -1.37 18.82
C GLU A 84 -10.41 -1.32 17.40
N SER A 85 -10.49 -0.12 16.82
CA SER A 85 -10.91 0.07 15.43
C SER A 85 -10.00 -0.68 14.46
N LYS A 86 -8.68 -0.59 14.64
CA LYS A 86 -7.71 -1.36 13.85
C LYS A 86 -7.90 -2.87 14.01
N VAL A 87 -8.06 -3.37 15.23
CA VAL A 87 -8.29 -4.81 15.50
C VAL A 87 -9.57 -5.28 14.83
N ARG A 88 -10.68 -4.54 14.97
CA ARG A 88 -11.95 -4.88 14.28
C ARG A 88 -11.78 -4.90 12.77
N SER A 89 -11.07 -3.94 12.20
CA SER A 89 -10.81 -3.88 10.75
C SER A 89 -9.94 -5.05 10.27
N LEU A 90 -8.95 -5.46 11.05
CA LEU A 90 -8.09 -6.61 10.74
C LEU A 90 -8.88 -7.91 10.85
N GLN A 91 -9.72 -8.06 11.87
CA GLN A 91 -10.58 -9.23 12.03
C GLN A 91 -11.53 -9.38 10.83
N ALA A 92 -12.13 -8.28 10.36
CA ALA A 92 -12.97 -8.30 9.17
C ALA A 92 -12.20 -8.71 7.91
N LYS A 93 -10.96 -8.23 7.74
CA LYS A 93 -10.08 -8.64 6.62
C LYS A 93 -9.73 -10.13 6.68
N VAL A 94 -9.38 -10.65 7.87
CA VAL A 94 -9.05 -12.06 8.08
C VAL A 94 -10.26 -12.95 7.74
N ASN A 95 -11.45 -12.59 8.21
CA ASN A 95 -12.67 -13.34 7.91
C ASN A 95 -12.94 -13.41 6.39
N THR A 96 -12.79 -12.28 5.69
CA THR A 96 -12.96 -12.22 4.23
C THR A 96 -11.93 -13.11 3.50
N LEU A 97 -10.66 -13.03 3.88
CA LEU A 97 -9.60 -13.88 3.29
C LEU A 97 -9.84 -15.36 3.56
N GLN A 98 -10.33 -15.71 4.75
CA GLN A 98 -10.66 -17.08 5.10
C GLN A 98 -11.78 -17.64 4.21
N VAL A 99 -12.83 -16.86 3.96
CA VAL A 99 -13.93 -17.25 3.05
C VAL A 99 -13.41 -17.44 1.62
N GLU A 100 -12.59 -16.52 1.12
CA GLU A 100 -12.02 -16.62 -0.23
C GLU A 100 -11.10 -17.84 -0.38
N THR A 101 -10.26 -18.09 0.63
CA THR A 101 -9.36 -19.26 0.65
C THR A 101 -10.14 -20.57 0.70
N HIS A 102 -11.16 -20.67 1.57
CA HIS A 102 -12.02 -21.85 1.64
C HIS A 102 -12.76 -22.11 0.33
N SER A 103 -13.23 -21.05 -0.35
CA SER A 103 -13.88 -21.19 -1.65
C SER A 103 -12.93 -21.80 -2.68
N LEU A 104 -11.69 -21.31 -2.77
CA LEU A 104 -10.67 -21.88 -3.67
C LEU A 104 -10.32 -23.33 -3.34
N LEU A 105 -10.14 -23.65 -2.05
CA LEU A 105 -9.85 -25.02 -1.62
C LEU A 105 -11.02 -25.97 -1.90
N ALA A 106 -12.26 -25.52 -1.73
CA ALA A 106 -13.45 -26.30 -2.04
C ALA A 106 -13.56 -26.59 -3.55
N ILE A 107 -13.33 -25.58 -4.39
CA ILE A 107 -13.30 -25.74 -5.86
C ILE A 107 -12.27 -26.81 -6.25
N GLN A 108 -11.05 -26.71 -5.70
CA GLN A 108 -9.98 -27.66 -5.96
C GLN A 108 -10.30 -29.07 -5.45
N ALA A 109 -10.83 -29.20 -4.24
CA ALA A 109 -11.17 -30.50 -3.64
C ALA A 109 -12.31 -31.22 -4.39
N LEU A 110 -13.25 -30.48 -4.96
CA LEU A 110 -14.35 -31.02 -5.76
C LEU A 110 -13.95 -31.34 -7.21
N GLY A 111 -12.71 -31.02 -7.62
CA GLY A 111 -12.25 -31.22 -9.00
C GLY A 111 -13.03 -30.36 -10.02
N LEU A 112 -13.62 -29.24 -9.57
CA LEU A 112 -14.33 -28.32 -10.44
C LEU A 112 -13.32 -27.53 -11.26
N ASP A 113 -13.69 -27.23 -12.52
CA ASP A 113 -12.90 -26.30 -13.34
C ASP A 113 -12.92 -24.92 -12.68
N ALA A 114 -11.76 -24.53 -12.14
CA ALA A 114 -11.58 -23.25 -11.48
C ALA A 114 -11.87 -22.07 -12.41
N GLY A 115 -11.87 -22.23 -13.74
CA GLY A 115 -12.26 -21.17 -14.67
C GLY A 115 -13.77 -20.91 -14.74
N GLN A 116 -14.59 -21.94 -14.52
CA GLN A 116 -16.05 -21.85 -14.66
C GLN A 116 -16.76 -21.41 -13.38
N VAL A 117 -16.17 -21.70 -12.23
CA VAL A 117 -16.77 -21.32 -10.94
C VAL A 117 -16.74 -19.80 -10.78
N ARG A 118 -17.83 -19.21 -10.31
CA ARG A 118 -17.84 -17.78 -9.97
C ARG A 118 -17.18 -17.56 -8.62
N SER A 119 -16.06 -16.86 -8.62
CA SER A 119 -15.36 -16.48 -7.39
C SER A 119 -14.78 -15.10 -7.56
N THR A 120 -14.29 -14.50 -6.48
CA THR A 120 -13.47 -13.31 -6.62
C THR A 120 -12.16 -13.66 -7.34
N ARG A 121 -11.79 -12.86 -8.34
CA ARG A 121 -10.60 -13.10 -9.18
C ARG A 121 -9.60 -11.98 -9.02
N PHE A 122 -8.34 -12.36 -9.15
CA PHE A 122 -7.21 -11.44 -9.12
C PHE A 122 -6.59 -11.37 -10.51
N ILE A 123 -6.22 -10.15 -10.93
CA ILE A 123 -5.49 -9.89 -12.15
C ILE A 123 -4.17 -9.20 -11.80
N PRO A 124 -3.04 -9.61 -12.40
CA PRO A 124 -1.79 -8.90 -12.23
C PRO A 124 -1.89 -7.53 -12.93
N VAL A 125 -1.48 -6.47 -12.26
CA VAL A 125 -1.38 -5.13 -12.84
C VAL A 125 0.05 -4.66 -12.65
N ARG A 126 0.69 -4.20 -13.72
CA ARG A 126 2.11 -3.81 -13.72
C ARG A 126 2.28 -2.56 -14.55
N ALA A 127 3.15 -1.68 -14.10
CA ALA A 127 3.52 -0.51 -14.87
C ALA A 127 5.03 -0.32 -14.82
N TYR A 128 5.61 -0.09 -15.99
CA TYR A 128 6.97 0.34 -16.18
C TYR A 128 6.97 1.72 -16.82
N ILE A 129 7.80 2.60 -16.27
CA ILE A 129 8.05 3.95 -16.74
C ILE A 129 9.57 4.13 -16.79
N ASP A 130 10.07 4.54 -17.97
CA ASP A 130 11.49 4.73 -18.22
C ASP A 130 12.02 5.99 -17.50
N GLU A 131 11.43 7.15 -17.82
CA GLU A 131 11.74 8.43 -17.17
C GLU A 131 10.61 8.83 -16.21
N THR A 132 10.96 9.23 -14.99
CA THR A 132 9.99 9.58 -13.94
C THR A 132 9.93 11.10 -13.71
N PRO A 133 9.21 11.87 -14.55
CA PRO A 133 8.98 13.27 -14.28
C PRO A 133 8.16 13.46 -12.99
N GLU A 134 8.35 14.61 -12.36
CA GLU A 134 7.69 14.94 -11.09
C GLU A 134 6.16 14.83 -11.23
N GLY A 135 5.53 14.10 -10.29
CA GLY A 135 4.08 13.87 -10.27
C GLY A 135 3.54 12.86 -11.28
N ALA A 136 4.35 12.32 -12.20
CA ALA A 136 3.88 11.34 -13.18
C ALA A 136 3.49 10.00 -12.55
N ILE A 137 4.26 9.55 -11.56
CA ILE A 137 4.01 8.31 -10.80
C ILE A 137 2.62 8.31 -10.18
N ASP A 138 2.25 9.40 -9.50
CA ASP A 138 0.96 9.52 -8.82
C ASP A 138 -0.18 9.65 -9.82
N ALA A 139 0.03 10.42 -10.90
CA ALA A 139 -0.95 10.58 -11.97
C ALA A 139 -1.25 9.25 -12.68
N ILE A 140 -0.22 8.45 -12.98
CA ILE A 140 -0.37 7.15 -13.62
C ILE A 140 -0.97 6.13 -12.66
N SER A 141 -0.52 6.08 -11.41
CA SER A 141 -1.10 5.18 -10.40
C SER A 141 -2.60 5.46 -10.20
N ARG A 142 -3.00 6.74 -10.11
CA ARG A 142 -4.40 7.15 -10.00
C ARG A 142 -5.18 6.78 -11.26
N ALA A 143 -4.61 7.00 -12.44
CA ALA A 143 -5.29 6.66 -13.69
C ALA A 143 -5.50 5.15 -13.86
N ILE A 144 -4.54 4.33 -13.42
CA ILE A 144 -4.68 2.87 -13.39
C ILE A 144 -5.82 2.47 -12.45
N ASP A 145 -5.88 3.02 -11.23
CA ASP A 145 -6.96 2.75 -10.28
C ASP A 145 -8.34 3.17 -10.81
N GLU A 146 -8.42 4.32 -11.48
CA GLU A 146 -9.65 4.78 -12.13
C GLU A 146 -10.10 3.85 -13.28
N VAL A 147 -9.15 3.36 -14.09
CA VAL A 147 -9.45 2.37 -15.13
C VAL A 147 -9.93 1.07 -14.50
N LEU A 148 -9.23 0.52 -13.52
CA LEU A 148 -9.67 -0.68 -12.81
C LEU A 148 -11.09 -0.50 -12.25
N THR A 149 -11.34 0.64 -11.59
CA THR A 149 -12.65 0.98 -11.01
C THR A 149 -13.75 1.11 -12.05
N ALA A 150 -13.47 1.65 -13.24
CA ALA A 150 -14.43 1.80 -14.32
C ALA A 150 -14.82 0.47 -14.99
N PHE A 151 -14.00 -0.57 -14.83
CA PHE A 151 -14.24 -1.93 -15.31
C PHE A 151 -14.51 -2.92 -14.16
N ASP A 152 -14.98 -2.40 -13.02
CA ASP A 152 -15.42 -3.18 -11.86
C ASP A 152 -14.34 -4.06 -11.20
N PHE A 153 -13.11 -3.58 -11.26
CA PHE A 153 -11.97 -4.04 -10.47
C PHE A 153 -11.64 -3.02 -9.36
N SER A 154 -10.85 -3.45 -8.37
CA SER A 154 -10.28 -2.61 -7.32
C SER A 154 -8.85 -3.07 -7.02
N VAL A 155 -7.95 -2.16 -6.65
CA VAL A 155 -6.61 -2.54 -6.19
C VAL A 155 -6.71 -3.29 -4.85
N ALA A 156 -6.18 -4.51 -4.81
CA ALA A 156 -6.12 -5.34 -3.60
C ALA A 156 -4.79 -5.21 -2.87
N ASP A 157 -3.69 -5.34 -3.61
CA ASP A 157 -2.33 -5.29 -3.07
C ASP A 157 -1.45 -4.36 -3.90
N GLU A 158 -0.56 -3.66 -3.21
CA GLU A 158 0.43 -2.77 -3.79
C GLU A 158 1.82 -3.17 -3.31
N PHE A 159 2.75 -3.38 -4.25
CA PHE A 159 4.13 -3.73 -3.93
C PHE A 159 5.03 -2.49 -4.00
N PRO A 160 6.10 -2.43 -3.19
CA PRO A 160 7.05 -1.32 -3.24
C PRO A 160 7.67 -1.21 -4.64
N ALA A 161 7.78 0.02 -5.13
CA ALA A 161 8.39 0.29 -6.42
C ALA A 161 9.91 0.08 -6.36
N ILE A 162 10.48 -0.44 -7.45
CA ILE A 162 11.93 -0.53 -7.62
C ILE A 162 12.45 0.85 -8.04
N LYS A 163 13.42 1.41 -7.29
CA LYS A 163 13.96 2.76 -7.53
C LYS A 163 15.02 2.76 -8.63
N GLY A 164 14.90 3.70 -9.57
CA GLY A 164 15.63 3.76 -10.84
C GLY A 164 14.64 4.11 -11.94
N SER A 165 14.43 3.20 -12.88
CA SER A 165 13.19 3.12 -13.66
C SER A 165 12.02 2.75 -12.74
N TRP A 166 10.89 3.45 -12.81
CA TRP A 166 9.75 3.13 -11.94
C TRP A 166 9.05 1.88 -12.46
N PHE A 167 9.28 0.78 -11.77
CA PHE A 167 8.55 -0.46 -11.97
C PHE A 167 7.71 -0.76 -10.74
N LYS A 168 6.39 -0.80 -10.93
CA LYS A 168 5.42 -1.02 -9.85
C LYS A 168 4.46 -2.15 -10.22
N LYS A 169 4.10 -2.92 -9.21
CA LYS A 169 3.20 -4.06 -9.32
C LYS A 169 2.03 -3.87 -8.37
N TRP A 170 0.87 -4.28 -8.84
CA TRP A 170 -0.36 -4.36 -8.06
C TRP A 170 -1.07 -5.68 -8.39
N PHE A 171 -1.98 -6.06 -7.51
CA PHE A 171 -3.05 -6.99 -7.87
C PHE A 171 -4.37 -6.24 -7.93
N GLY A 172 -5.03 -6.31 -9.08
CA GLY A 172 -6.44 -5.95 -9.20
C GLY A 172 -7.31 -7.11 -8.76
N LYS A 173 -8.43 -6.82 -8.11
CA LYS A 173 -9.42 -7.80 -7.64
C LYS A 173 -10.79 -7.44 -8.19
N THR A 174 -11.59 -8.41 -8.60
CA THR A 174 -12.96 -8.17 -9.05
C THR A 174 -13.84 -7.73 -7.88
N LYS A 175 -14.70 -6.73 -8.08
CA LYS A 175 -15.66 -6.29 -7.06
C LYS A 175 -16.76 -7.34 -6.81
N ASP A 176 -17.17 -8.02 -7.88
CA ASP A 176 -18.14 -9.11 -7.85
C ASP A 176 -17.47 -10.47 -8.00
N VAL A 177 -18.22 -11.53 -7.68
CA VAL A 177 -17.83 -12.90 -8.01
C VAL A 177 -18.05 -13.19 -9.49
N LEU A 178 -16.96 -13.52 -10.20
CA LEU A 178 -16.94 -13.71 -11.64
C LEU A 178 -16.29 -15.05 -12.00
N SER A 179 -16.77 -15.60 -13.10
CA SER A 179 -16.09 -16.66 -13.84
C SER A 179 -14.91 -16.07 -14.63
N GLN A 180 -13.98 -16.93 -15.03
CA GLN A 180 -12.84 -16.52 -15.85
C GLN A 180 -13.24 -15.93 -17.21
N PRO A 181 -14.23 -16.48 -17.95
CA PRO A 181 -14.70 -15.87 -19.18
C PRO A 181 -15.24 -14.44 -19.00
N GLU A 182 -15.98 -14.17 -17.91
CA GLU A 182 -16.47 -12.82 -17.61
C GLU A 182 -15.33 -11.83 -17.33
N VAL A 183 -14.26 -12.29 -16.65
CA VAL A 183 -13.06 -11.46 -16.45
C VAL A 183 -12.37 -11.15 -17.77
N ILE A 184 -12.23 -12.15 -18.64
CA ILE A 184 -11.62 -11.97 -19.98
C ILE A 184 -12.44 -10.96 -20.79
N GLU A 185 -13.77 -11.08 -20.80
CA GLU A 185 -14.64 -10.14 -21.52
C GLU A 185 -14.47 -8.69 -21.01
N ARG A 186 -14.32 -8.49 -19.69
CA ARG A 186 -14.04 -7.16 -19.12
C ARG A 186 -12.67 -6.62 -19.55
N LEU A 187 -11.66 -7.48 -19.62
CA LEU A 187 -10.32 -7.11 -20.09
C LEU A 187 -10.32 -6.76 -21.58
N GLU A 188 -11.02 -7.51 -22.43
CA GLU A 188 -11.18 -7.21 -23.86
C GLU A 188 -11.88 -5.86 -24.09
N LYS A 189 -12.85 -5.50 -23.23
CA LYS A 189 -13.47 -4.16 -23.26
C LYS A 189 -12.46 -3.05 -22.91
N ILE A 190 -11.53 -3.29 -21.98
CA ILE A 190 -10.45 -2.34 -21.68
C ILE A 190 -9.56 -2.16 -22.92
N GLU A 191 -9.10 -3.25 -23.53
CA GLU A 191 -8.28 -3.21 -24.75
C GLU A 191 -8.96 -2.38 -25.85
N ARG A 192 -10.19 -2.74 -26.22
CA ARG A 192 -10.94 -2.04 -27.26
C ARG A 192 -11.15 -0.56 -26.92
N ALA A 193 -11.35 -0.24 -25.65
CA ALA A 193 -11.49 1.14 -25.22
C ALA A 193 -10.20 1.95 -25.38
N VAL A 194 -9.04 1.35 -25.08
CA VAL A 194 -7.73 1.98 -25.32
C VAL A 194 -7.50 2.17 -26.83
N GLU A 195 -7.77 1.15 -27.64
CA GLU A 195 -7.59 1.24 -29.10
C GLU A 195 -8.47 2.32 -29.73
N LEU A 196 -9.76 2.36 -29.40
CA LEU A 196 -10.69 3.35 -29.94
C LEU A 196 -10.29 4.78 -29.56
N LYS A 197 -9.81 4.97 -28.33
CA LYS A 197 -9.33 6.27 -27.86
C LYS A 197 -8.00 6.67 -28.47
N ALA A 198 -7.09 5.74 -28.70
CA ALA A 198 -5.81 6.02 -29.34
C ALA A 198 -5.97 6.49 -30.80
N ILE A 199 -7.07 6.13 -31.47
CA ILE A 199 -7.35 6.48 -32.88
C ILE A 199 -8.34 7.66 -32.99
N ASP A 200 -8.66 8.35 -31.89
CA ASP A 200 -9.65 9.45 -31.85
C ASP A 200 -11.01 9.10 -32.51
N LYS A 201 -11.42 7.82 -32.44
CA LYS A 201 -12.68 7.37 -33.02
C LYS A 201 -13.88 7.72 -32.12
N PRO A 202 -15.07 7.97 -32.71
CA PRO A 202 -16.27 8.31 -31.96
C PRO A 202 -16.65 7.19 -30.97
N GLN A 203 -16.99 7.60 -29.75
CA GLN A 203 -17.11 6.79 -28.53
C GLN A 203 -18.41 5.96 -28.46
N ALA A 204 -19.07 5.69 -29.58
CA ALA A 204 -20.45 5.20 -29.60
C ALA A 204 -20.67 3.82 -28.92
N GLU A 205 -19.61 3.07 -28.66
CA GLU A 205 -19.67 1.72 -28.07
C GLU A 205 -19.24 1.67 -26.59
N ILE A 206 -18.72 2.76 -26.01
CA ILE A 206 -18.12 2.74 -24.66
C ILE A 206 -18.89 3.71 -23.74
N ASP A 207 -19.13 3.31 -22.50
CA ASP A 207 -19.68 4.18 -21.46
C ASP A 207 -18.78 5.41 -21.24
N GLU A 208 -19.37 6.59 -21.03
CA GLU A 208 -18.65 7.84 -20.77
C GLU A 208 -17.65 7.71 -19.62
N LYS A 209 -17.98 6.94 -18.57
CA LYS A 209 -17.09 6.69 -17.43
C LYS A 209 -15.85 5.90 -17.82
N GLN A 210 -16.02 4.84 -18.61
CA GLN A 210 -14.93 4.00 -19.11
C GLN A 210 -14.05 4.78 -20.09
N ALA A 211 -14.68 5.47 -21.04
CA ALA A 211 -13.99 6.34 -21.98
C ALA A 211 -13.20 7.45 -21.26
N GLY A 212 -13.76 8.04 -20.21
CA GLY A 212 -13.11 9.04 -19.37
C GLY A 212 -11.89 8.51 -18.62
N ALA A 213 -12.01 7.34 -17.98
CA ALA A 213 -10.91 6.70 -17.26
C ALA A 213 -9.74 6.36 -18.20
N ILE A 214 -10.03 5.78 -19.37
CA ILE A 214 -9.01 5.47 -20.38
C ILE A 214 -8.36 6.75 -20.94
N SER A 215 -9.14 7.80 -21.18
CA SER A 215 -8.60 9.09 -21.62
C SER A 215 -7.65 9.69 -20.58
N LYS A 216 -7.95 9.54 -19.29
CA LYS A 216 -7.06 9.98 -18.21
C LYS A 216 -5.78 9.16 -18.12
N LEU A 217 -5.85 7.85 -18.37
CA LEU A 217 -4.66 6.99 -18.46
C LEU A 217 -3.76 7.39 -19.63
N ILE A 218 -4.32 7.60 -20.82
CA ILE A 218 -3.54 8.06 -21.98
C ILE A 218 -2.90 9.42 -21.68
N LYS A 219 -3.67 10.37 -21.13
CA LYS A 219 -3.16 11.69 -20.75
C LYS A 219 -2.09 11.66 -19.67
N SER A 220 -2.19 10.76 -18.68
CA SER A 220 -1.16 10.63 -17.64
C SER A 220 0.16 10.10 -18.19
N LEU A 221 0.10 9.33 -19.29
CA LEU A 221 1.27 8.87 -20.02
C LEU A 221 1.90 9.97 -20.90
N ASP A 222 1.22 11.08 -21.24
CA ASP A 222 1.73 12.10 -22.18
C ASP A 222 3.13 12.60 -21.86
N LYS A 223 3.43 12.82 -20.57
CA LYS A 223 4.72 13.33 -20.08
C LYS A 223 5.85 12.29 -20.07
N VAL A 224 5.52 11.01 -20.25
CA VAL A 224 6.48 9.91 -20.20
C VAL A 224 6.85 9.50 -21.63
N PRO A 225 8.14 9.43 -22.01
CA PRO A 225 8.53 9.04 -23.36
C PRO A 225 8.15 7.59 -23.69
N ASN A 226 8.51 6.66 -22.81
CA ASN A 226 8.30 5.23 -22.99
C ASN A 226 7.68 4.63 -21.73
N ALA A 227 6.61 3.85 -21.91
CA ALA A 227 5.92 3.19 -20.82
C ALA A 227 5.32 1.86 -21.29
N ALA A 228 5.24 0.90 -20.37
CA ALA A 228 4.49 -0.34 -20.57
C ALA A 228 3.59 -0.58 -19.37
N VAL A 229 2.28 -0.71 -19.60
CA VAL A 229 1.28 -0.96 -18.56
C VAL A 229 0.53 -2.23 -18.92
N GLN A 230 0.61 -3.23 -18.03
CA GLN A 230 -0.12 -4.47 -18.14
C GLN A 230 -1.27 -4.48 -17.12
N ALA A 231 -2.47 -4.87 -17.54
CA ALA A 231 -3.59 -5.17 -16.67
C ALA A 231 -4.25 -6.49 -17.10
N GLY A 232 -3.99 -7.57 -16.36
CA GLY A 232 -4.38 -8.92 -16.77
C GLY A 232 -3.72 -9.32 -18.10
N SER A 233 -4.56 -9.67 -19.08
CA SER A 233 -4.14 -9.97 -20.46
C SER A 233 -3.91 -8.73 -21.31
N VAL A 234 -4.37 -7.55 -20.90
CA VAL A 234 -4.20 -6.32 -21.70
C VAL A 234 -2.81 -5.74 -21.47
N LEU A 235 -2.10 -5.45 -22.55
CA LEU A 235 -0.82 -4.75 -22.53
C LEU A 235 -0.96 -3.45 -23.34
N VAL A 236 -0.68 -2.32 -22.68
CA VAL A 236 -0.59 -1.00 -23.28
C VAL A 236 0.86 -0.57 -23.31
N VAL A 237 1.36 -0.22 -24.48
CA VAL A 237 2.74 0.21 -24.70
C VAL A 237 2.72 1.59 -25.33
N LYS A 238 3.42 2.53 -24.71
CA LYS A 238 3.71 3.85 -25.27
C LYS A 238 5.18 3.91 -25.67
N LEU A 239 5.44 4.37 -26.89
CA LEU A 239 6.77 4.58 -27.43
C LEU A 239 6.89 5.96 -28.06
N THR A 240 7.99 6.65 -27.80
CA THR A 240 8.33 7.87 -28.53
C THR A 240 9.23 7.54 -29.71
N THR A 241 8.70 7.71 -30.92
CA THR A 241 9.45 7.49 -32.17
C THR A 241 9.86 8.81 -32.82
N ALA A 242 10.71 8.77 -33.85
CA ALA A 242 11.09 9.96 -34.62
C ALA A 242 9.88 10.68 -35.27
N LYS A 243 8.74 10.01 -35.44
CA LYS A 243 7.49 10.57 -35.98
C LYS A 243 6.53 11.08 -34.90
N GLY A 244 6.87 10.92 -33.63
CA GLY A 244 6.02 11.27 -32.50
C GLY A 244 5.69 10.07 -31.59
N PRO A 245 4.90 10.31 -30.51
CA PRO A 245 4.45 9.28 -29.60
C PRO A 245 3.42 8.35 -30.25
N VAL A 246 3.57 7.05 -30.04
CA VAL A 246 2.66 6.01 -30.50
C VAL A 246 2.22 5.20 -29.28
N ILE A 247 0.90 5.00 -29.15
CA ILE A 247 0.31 4.13 -28.12
C ILE A 247 -0.30 2.93 -28.83
N GLN A 248 0.07 1.74 -28.38
CA GLN A 248 -0.49 0.48 -28.85
C GLN A 248 -1.07 -0.27 -27.65
N ALA A 249 -2.30 -0.75 -27.79
CA ALA A 249 -2.91 -1.71 -26.87
C ALA A 249 -3.10 -3.04 -27.59
N ARG A 250 -3.02 -4.14 -26.84
CA ARG A 250 -3.25 -5.49 -27.33
C ARG A 250 -3.57 -6.43 -26.18
N THR A 251 -4.44 -7.43 -26.38
CA THR A 251 -4.51 -8.58 -25.47
C THR A 251 -3.50 -9.66 -25.81
N LEU A 252 -2.81 -10.11 -24.77
CA LEU A 252 -1.85 -11.18 -24.79
C LEU A 252 -2.57 -12.52 -24.82
N SER A 253 -2.11 -13.41 -25.69
CA SER A 253 -2.51 -14.82 -25.65
C SER A 253 -2.04 -15.49 -24.36
N GLN A 254 -2.59 -16.67 -24.03
CA GLN A 254 -2.17 -17.43 -22.85
C GLN A 254 -0.67 -17.74 -22.86
N ASP A 255 -0.11 -18.09 -24.02
CA ASP A 255 1.32 -18.33 -24.18
C ASP A 255 2.14 -17.06 -23.90
N GLU A 256 1.71 -15.91 -24.42
CA GLU A 256 2.40 -14.62 -24.20
C GLU A 256 2.31 -14.17 -22.75
N MET A 257 1.16 -14.34 -22.11
CA MET A 257 1.01 -14.09 -20.68
C MET A 257 1.98 -14.96 -19.89
N LEU A 258 2.04 -16.27 -20.19
CA LEU A 258 2.95 -17.19 -19.51
C LEU A 258 4.43 -16.79 -19.72
N GLN A 259 4.80 -16.36 -20.92
CA GLN A 259 6.15 -15.84 -21.19
C GLN A 259 6.44 -14.57 -20.39
N LEU A 260 5.48 -13.66 -20.31
CA LEU A 260 5.61 -12.41 -19.55
C LEU A 260 5.69 -12.67 -18.04
N GLU A 261 4.94 -13.64 -17.52
CA GLU A 261 5.01 -14.06 -16.12
C GLU A 261 6.37 -14.66 -15.76
N ASN A 262 6.93 -15.47 -16.66
CA ASN A 262 8.26 -16.07 -16.49
C ASN A 262 9.40 -15.05 -16.66
N ASN A 263 9.17 -13.98 -17.43
CA ASN A 263 10.16 -12.95 -17.71
C ASN A 263 9.57 -11.54 -17.57
N GLN A 264 9.28 -11.14 -16.33
CA GLN A 264 8.65 -9.85 -16.02
C GLN A 264 9.54 -8.65 -16.38
N LEU A 265 10.86 -8.86 -16.51
CA LEU A 265 11.80 -7.82 -16.92
C LEU A 265 11.60 -7.38 -18.38
N LEU A 266 10.86 -8.15 -19.20
CA LEU A 266 10.48 -7.73 -20.55
C LEU A 266 9.67 -6.42 -20.56
N LEU A 267 8.94 -6.10 -19.49
CA LEU A 267 8.21 -4.83 -19.37
C LEU A 267 9.15 -3.62 -19.25
N GLN A 268 10.41 -3.83 -18.87
CA GLN A 268 11.40 -2.75 -18.74
C GLN A 268 11.93 -2.26 -20.09
N ASP A 269 11.61 -2.98 -21.17
CA ASP A 269 11.92 -2.56 -22.53
C ASP A 269 10.62 -2.46 -23.35
N PRO A 270 9.90 -1.32 -23.24
CA PRO A 270 8.67 -1.11 -23.99
C PRO A 270 8.85 -1.27 -25.51
N ALA A 271 10.05 -1.01 -26.05
CA ALA A 271 10.29 -1.06 -27.50
C ALA A 271 10.34 -2.49 -28.00
N GLU A 272 10.93 -3.40 -27.23
CA GLU A 272 11.10 -4.79 -27.63
C GLU A 272 10.03 -5.74 -27.10
N VAL A 273 9.25 -5.34 -26.08
CA VAL A 273 8.29 -6.24 -25.40
C VAL A 273 7.34 -6.96 -26.37
N LEU A 274 6.74 -6.23 -27.32
CA LEU A 274 5.79 -6.81 -28.28
C LEU A 274 6.47 -7.74 -29.28
N GLY A 275 7.68 -7.39 -29.73
CA GLY A 275 8.47 -8.20 -30.64
C GLY A 275 8.93 -9.51 -29.98
N ARG A 276 9.44 -9.43 -28.75
CA ARG A 276 9.92 -10.59 -27.98
C ARG A 276 8.78 -11.56 -27.64
N LEU A 277 7.61 -11.06 -27.25
CA LEU A 277 6.44 -11.90 -26.96
C LEU A 277 5.96 -12.64 -28.21
N SER A 278 5.90 -11.95 -29.35
CA SER A 278 5.46 -12.54 -30.62
C SER A 278 6.46 -13.59 -31.16
N ALA A 279 7.77 -13.31 -31.02
CA ALA A 279 8.84 -14.23 -31.44
C ALA A 279 8.90 -15.49 -30.56
N ALA A 280 8.77 -15.35 -29.24
CA ALA A 280 8.79 -16.48 -28.31
C ALA A 280 7.65 -17.47 -28.61
N CYS A 281 6.45 -16.98 -28.91
CA CYS A 281 5.31 -17.83 -29.22
C CYS A 281 5.42 -18.49 -30.59
N SER A 282 6.01 -17.80 -31.57
CA SER A 282 6.24 -18.35 -32.92
C SER A 282 7.26 -19.50 -32.90
N ASN A 283 8.29 -19.42 -32.06
CA ASN A 283 9.30 -20.48 -31.92
C ASN A 283 8.75 -21.69 -31.15
N ASN A 284 7.91 -21.48 -30.13
CA ASN A 284 7.31 -22.57 -29.36
C ASN A 284 6.37 -23.43 -30.21
N ARG A 285 5.65 -22.83 -31.17
CA ARG A 285 4.80 -23.57 -32.13
C ARG A 285 5.59 -24.43 -33.13
N LYS A 286 6.86 -24.09 -33.39
CA LYS A 286 7.71 -24.85 -34.33
C LYS A 286 8.40 -26.07 -33.70
N ASN A 287 8.50 -26.13 -32.37
CA ASN A 287 9.14 -27.23 -31.63
C ASN A 287 8.17 -27.91 -30.63
N PRO A 288 7.09 -28.57 -31.08
CA PRO A 288 6.20 -29.32 -30.18
C PRO A 288 6.84 -30.61 -29.61
N SER A 289 8.00 -31.06 -30.13
CA SER A 289 8.57 -32.39 -29.86
C SER A 289 9.41 -32.53 -28.59
N LEU A 290 9.42 -31.55 -27.68
CA LEU A 290 10.22 -31.58 -26.43
C LEU A 290 9.36 -31.54 -25.15
N ARG A 291 8.04 -31.72 -25.26
CA ARG A 291 7.14 -31.87 -24.12
C ARG A 291 6.42 -33.23 -24.22
N ALA A 292 7.14 -34.28 -23.86
CA ALA A 292 6.60 -35.59 -23.49
C ALA A 292 7.26 -36.02 -22.19
#